data_AF-A0A1M3NFW5-F1
#
_entry.id   AF-A0A1M3NFW5-F1
#
_cell.length_a   1.000
_cell.length_b   1.000
_cell.length_c   1.000
_cell.angle_alpha   90.00
_cell.angle_beta   90.00
_cell.angle_gamma   90.00
#
_symmetry.space_group_name_H-M   'P 1'
#
loop_
_entity.id
_entity.type
_entity.pdbx_description
1 polymer ?
#
loop_
_entity_poly.entity_id
_entity_poly.type
_entity_poly.pdbx_seq_one_letter_code
_entity_poly.pdbx_strand_id
1 'polypeptide(L)'
;MVTNALSSVDRRQVLRFAASFLWADLEVADSERRFLTQLADELEMDDAEKEVAGLLASPPVPEDVDPTSVPAAVADVVRQAALRAIAADGRVGSEEMSMFELLDDLLPRSSPHA
;
A
#
# COMPACT_ATOMS: atom_id res chain seq x y z
N MET A 1 13.11 -3.26 -1.34
CA MET A 1 12.53 -2.58 -0.16
C MET A 1 13.18 -3.18 1.08
N VAL A 2 13.50 -2.41 2.14
CA VAL A 2 14.07 -3.01 3.36
C VAL A 2 12.89 -3.49 4.23
N THR A 3 12.62 -4.80 4.26
CA THR A 3 11.43 -5.40 4.90
C THR A 3 11.74 -6.15 6.19
N ASN A 4 13.02 -6.33 6.51
CA ASN A 4 13.52 -7.17 7.60
C ASN A 4 13.16 -6.68 9.03
N ALA A 5 12.54 -5.51 9.16
CA ALA A 5 12.07 -4.94 10.42
C ALA A 5 10.54 -4.89 10.57
N LEU A 6 9.78 -5.29 9.55
CA LEU A 6 8.31 -5.21 9.54
C LEU A 6 7.69 -6.47 10.13
N SER A 7 6.73 -6.31 11.04
CA SER A 7 5.91 -7.41 11.53
C SER A 7 4.93 -7.91 10.45
N SER A 8 4.37 -9.10 10.62
CA SER A 8 3.31 -9.62 9.72
C SER A 8 2.06 -8.73 9.68
N VAL A 9 1.81 -7.95 10.73
CA VAL A 9 0.71 -6.96 10.75
C VAL A 9 1.08 -5.77 9.87
N ASP A 10 2.30 -5.25 10.00
CA ASP A 10 2.77 -4.10 9.21
C ASP A 10 2.82 -4.44 7.71
N ARG A 11 3.29 -5.65 7.36
CA ARG A 11 3.32 -6.13 5.96
C ARG A 11 1.92 -6.14 5.34
N ARG A 12 0.92 -6.67 6.06
CA ARG A 12 -0.48 -6.64 5.62
C ARG A 12 -1.01 -5.22 5.49
N GLN A 13 -0.63 -4.33 6.40
CA GLN A 13 -1.04 -2.94 6.33
C GLN A 13 -0.48 -2.26 5.07
N VAL A 14 0.81 -2.44 4.75
CA VAL A 14 1.41 -1.93 3.50
C VAL A 14 0.66 -2.45 2.27
N LEU A 15 0.33 -3.74 2.25
CA LEU A 15 -0.40 -4.34 1.13
C LEU A 15 -1.82 -3.76 0.97
N ARG A 16 -2.51 -3.49 2.08
CA ARG A 16 -3.85 -2.86 2.08
C ARG A 16 -3.81 -1.43 1.57
N PHE A 17 -2.82 -0.65 1.99
CA PHE A 17 -2.61 0.69 1.43
C PHE A 17 -2.37 0.61 -0.07
N ALA A 18 -1.46 -0.26 -0.53
CA ALA A 18 -1.25 -0.42 -1.98
C ALA A 18 -2.56 -0.78 -2.72
N ALA A 19 -3.34 -1.72 -2.18
CA ALA A 19 -4.63 -2.11 -2.77
C ALA A 19 -5.66 -0.97 -2.79
N SER A 20 -5.68 -0.07 -1.80
CA SER A 20 -6.62 1.06 -1.80
C SER A 20 -6.35 2.04 -2.94
N PHE A 21 -5.09 2.20 -3.37
CA PHE A 21 -4.74 3.00 -4.54
C PHE A 21 -5.19 2.34 -5.84
N LEU A 22 -5.02 1.03 -5.98
CA LEU A 22 -5.49 0.28 -7.16
C LEU A 22 -7.02 0.34 -7.31
N TRP A 23 -7.75 0.49 -6.21
CA TRP A 23 -9.21 0.60 -6.21
C TRP A 23 -9.73 2.03 -6.41
N ALA A 24 -8.87 3.04 -6.59
CA ALA A 24 -9.27 4.44 -6.69
C ALA A 24 -10.29 4.69 -7.82
N ASP A 25 -10.08 4.05 -8.97
CA ASP A 25 -10.94 4.17 -10.16
C ASP A 25 -12.02 3.07 -10.24
N LEU A 26 -12.21 2.29 -9.16
CA LEU A 26 -13.18 1.18 -9.05
C LEU A 26 -12.98 0.02 -10.03
N GLU A 27 -11.86 -0.02 -10.76
CA GLU A 27 -11.47 -1.10 -11.66
C GLU A 27 -10.01 -1.49 -11.37
N VAL A 28 -9.70 -2.79 -11.41
CA VAL A 28 -8.32 -3.29 -11.21
C VAL A 28 -7.86 -4.13 -12.40
N ALA A 29 -6.89 -3.60 -13.14
CA ALA A 29 -6.28 -4.18 -14.33
C ALA A 29 -5.32 -5.33 -14.01
N ASP A 30 -5.02 -6.18 -15.01
CA ASP A 30 -4.09 -7.31 -14.85
C ASP A 30 -2.68 -6.88 -14.43
N SER A 31 -2.21 -5.72 -14.86
CA SER A 31 -0.92 -5.13 -14.46
C SER A 31 -0.89 -4.84 -12.95
N GLU A 32 -1.96 -4.28 -12.42
CA GLU A 32 -2.11 -3.93 -11.01
C GLU A 32 -2.24 -5.19 -10.14
N ARG A 33 -2.97 -6.21 -10.61
CA ARG A 33 -3.03 -7.53 -9.96
C ARG A 33 -1.66 -8.17 -9.82
N ARG A 34 -0.87 -8.14 -10.89
CA ARG A 34 0.51 -8.66 -10.89
C ARG A 34 1.40 -7.86 -9.95
N PHE A 35 1.27 -6.53 -9.96
CA PHE A 35 1.98 -5.66 -9.03
C PHE A 35 1.66 -6.02 -7.57
N LEU A 36 0.39 -6.15 -7.21
CA LEU A 36 0.01 -6.47 -5.82
C LEU A 36 0.53 -7.84 -5.38
N THR A 37 0.51 -8.82 -6.29
CA THR A 37 1.11 -10.16 -6.06
C THR A 37 2.61 -10.07 -5.84
N GLN A 38 3.32 -9.32 -6.68
CA GLN A 38 4.77 -9.11 -6.54
C GLN A 38 5.10 -8.35 -5.25
N LEU A 39 4.31 -7.35 -4.88
CA LEU A 39 4.51 -6.61 -3.63
C LEU A 39 4.36 -7.51 -2.41
N ALA A 40 3.39 -8.42 -2.41
CA ALA A 40 3.20 -9.38 -1.31
C ALA A 40 4.38 -10.36 -1.17
N ASP A 41 4.97 -10.79 -2.29
CA ASP A 41 6.18 -11.61 -2.32
C ASP A 41 7.41 -10.83 -1.80
N GLU A 42 7.59 -9.58 -2.24
CA GLU A 42 8.66 -8.69 -1.75
C GLU A 42 8.55 -8.38 -0.25
N LEU A 43 7.33 -8.37 0.29
CA LEU A 43 7.05 -8.23 1.73
C LEU A 43 7.24 -9.53 2.50
N GLU A 44 7.56 -10.65 1.83
CA GLU A 44 7.74 -11.97 2.40
C GLU A 44 6.51 -12.39 3.23
N MET A 45 5.31 -12.18 2.70
CA MET A 45 4.07 -12.50 3.41
C MET A 45 3.75 -14.00 3.34
N ASP A 46 3.48 -14.61 4.49
CA ASP A 46 2.82 -15.91 4.54
C ASP A 46 1.41 -15.80 3.92
N ASP A 47 0.99 -16.81 3.15
CA ASP A 47 -0.30 -16.84 2.46
C ASP A 47 -0.56 -15.62 1.52
N ALA A 48 0.50 -15.03 0.97
CA ALA A 48 0.45 -13.86 0.07
C ALA A 48 -0.65 -13.96 -1.00
N GLU A 49 -0.77 -15.11 -1.67
CA GLU A 49 -1.73 -15.33 -2.75
C GLU A 49 -3.19 -15.20 -2.27
N LYS A 50 -3.49 -15.66 -1.05
CA LYS A 50 -4.82 -15.60 -0.46
C LYS A 50 -5.18 -14.19 -0.01
N GLU A 51 -4.22 -13.47 0.60
CA GLU A 51 -4.42 -12.07 1.00
C GLU A 51 -4.65 -11.18 -0.23
N VAL A 52 -3.83 -11.35 -1.27
CA VAL A 52 -3.98 -10.63 -2.54
C VAL A 52 -5.32 -10.94 -3.20
N ALA A 53 -5.73 -12.22 -3.26
CA ALA A 53 -7.03 -12.59 -3.82
C ALA A 53 -8.20 -11.94 -3.05
N GLY A 54 -8.10 -11.83 -1.73
CA GLY A 54 -9.10 -11.13 -0.90
C GLY A 54 -9.17 -9.64 -1.21
N LEU A 55 -8.02 -8.96 -1.32
CA LEU A 55 -7.93 -7.54 -1.62
C LEU A 55 -8.34 -7.19 -3.05
N LEU A 56 -8.20 -8.12 -3.99
CA LEU A 56 -8.64 -7.95 -5.38
C LEU A 56 -10.13 -8.31 -5.58
N ALA A 57 -10.76 -8.98 -4.61
CA ALA A 57 -12.18 -9.31 -4.69
C ALA A 57 -13.08 -8.15 -4.26
N SER A 58 -12.61 -7.31 -3.34
CA SER A 58 -13.32 -6.13 -2.84
C SER A 58 -12.32 -5.09 -2.36
N PRO A 59 -12.60 -3.78 -2.50
CA PRO A 59 -11.78 -2.75 -1.91
C PRO A 59 -11.68 -2.94 -0.38
N PRO A 60 -10.53 -2.57 0.22
CA PRO A 60 -10.40 -2.55 1.67
C PRO A 60 -11.37 -1.52 2.28
N VAL A 61 -11.87 -1.80 3.48
CA VAL A 61 -12.74 -0.85 4.18
C VAL A 61 -11.93 0.32 4.74
N PRO A 62 -12.49 1.53 4.86
CA PRO A 62 -11.76 2.71 5.32
C PRO A 62 -11.10 2.53 6.71
N GLU A 63 -11.73 1.75 7.59
CA GLU A 63 -11.19 1.44 8.92
C GLU A 63 -9.90 0.59 8.88
N ASP A 64 -9.68 -0.18 7.82
CA ASP A 64 -8.48 -0.99 7.62
C ASP A 64 -7.31 -0.19 7.01
N VAL A 65 -7.58 1.04 6.56
CA VAL A 65 -6.64 1.92 5.83
C VAL A 65 -6.60 3.29 6.52
N ASP A 66 -6.23 3.29 7.79
CA ASP A 66 -6.03 4.53 8.58
C ASP A 66 -4.56 4.96 8.58
N PRO A 67 -4.19 6.07 7.89
CA PRO A 67 -2.81 6.57 7.85
C PRO A 67 -2.28 6.97 9.22
N THR A 68 -3.16 7.40 10.13
CA THR A 68 -2.76 7.92 11.44
C THR A 68 -2.43 6.82 12.44
N SER A 69 -2.86 5.59 12.16
CA SER A 69 -2.55 4.38 12.93
C SER A 69 -1.27 3.68 12.48
N VAL A 70 -0.64 4.11 11.37
CA VAL A 70 0.60 3.52 10.85
C VAL A 70 1.79 3.93 11.71
N PRO A 71 2.63 3.00 12.19
CA PRO A 71 3.84 3.38 12.92
C PRO A 71 4.83 4.16 12.03
N ALA A 72 5.54 5.12 12.60
CA ALA A 72 6.52 5.94 11.87
C ALA A 72 7.65 5.12 11.20
N ALA A 73 7.94 3.92 11.72
CA ALA A 73 8.91 2.99 11.11
C ALA A 73 8.38 2.31 9.83
N VAL A 74 7.06 2.27 9.65
CA VAL A 74 6.36 1.62 8.53
C VAL A 74 5.91 2.65 7.49
N ALA A 75 5.72 3.91 7.92
CA ALA A 75 5.18 4.99 7.08
C ALA A 75 5.92 5.21 5.76
N ASP A 76 7.27 5.11 5.75
CA ASP A 76 8.03 5.24 4.50
C ASP A 76 7.83 4.07 3.55
N VAL A 77 7.60 2.86 4.09
CA VAL A 77 7.27 1.68 3.29
C VAL A 77 5.89 1.84 2.67
N VAL A 78 4.92 2.37 3.45
CA VAL A 78 3.57 2.69 2.95
C VAL A 78 3.63 3.74 1.84
N ARG A 79 4.36 4.85 2.02
CA ARG A 79 4.57 5.86 0.95
C ARG A 79 5.12 5.23 -0.32
N GLN A 80 6.17 4.43 -0.20
CA GLN A 80 6.80 3.78 -1.34
C GLN A 80 5.87 2.79 -2.03
N ALA A 81 5.10 2.02 -1.27
CA ALA A 81 4.12 1.08 -1.82
C ALA A 81 2.99 1.81 -2.56
N ALA A 82 2.47 2.91 -2.00
CA ALA A 82 1.46 3.74 -2.64
C ALA A 82 1.97 4.33 -3.97
N LEU A 83 3.15 4.95 -3.98
CA LEU A 83 3.75 5.47 -5.22
C LEU A 83 3.96 4.39 -6.29
N ARG A 84 4.35 3.18 -5.89
CA ARG A 84 4.50 2.06 -6.82
C ARG A 84 3.16 1.53 -7.31
N ALA A 85 2.12 1.55 -6.49
CA ALA A 85 0.77 1.17 -6.88
C ALA A 85 0.22 2.12 -7.96
N ILE A 86 0.36 3.42 -7.72
CA ILE A 86 -0.02 4.46 -8.69
C ILE A 86 0.73 4.27 -10.02
N ALA A 87 2.03 3.96 -9.97
CA ALA A 87 2.83 3.75 -11.17
C ALA A 87 2.65 2.36 -11.83
N ALA A 88 1.83 1.47 -11.29
CA ALA A 88 1.79 0.05 -11.68
C ALA A 88 1.25 -0.19 -13.10
N ASP A 89 0.34 0.67 -13.57
CA ASP A 89 -0.23 0.60 -14.91
C ASP A 89 0.58 1.39 -15.96
N GLY A 90 1.66 2.05 -15.53
CA GLY A 90 2.53 2.90 -16.36
C GLY A 90 2.01 4.31 -16.61
N ARG A 91 0.94 4.73 -15.92
CA ARG A 91 0.43 6.10 -15.90
C ARG A 91 0.41 6.61 -14.47
N VAL A 92 0.27 7.92 -14.34
CA VAL A 92 0.08 8.59 -13.04
C VAL A 92 -0.96 9.68 -13.29
N GLY A 93 -2.17 9.46 -12.78
CA GLY A 93 -3.26 10.42 -12.84
C GLY A 93 -3.15 11.52 -11.78
N SER A 94 -3.80 12.66 -12.03
CA SER A 94 -3.88 13.74 -11.05
C SER A 94 -4.72 13.36 -9.83
N GLU A 95 -5.71 12.49 -9.98
CA GLU A 95 -6.58 12.03 -8.88
C GLU A 95 -5.81 11.12 -7.91
N GLU A 96 -5.08 10.14 -8.44
CA GLU A 96 -4.20 9.27 -7.67
C GLU A 96 -3.12 10.06 -6.91
N MET A 97 -2.53 11.07 -7.58
CA MET A 97 -1.53 11.93 -6.95
C MET A 97 -2.14 12.80 -5.83
N SER A 98 -3.36 13.32 -6.03
CA SER A 98 -4.07 14.08 -4.98
C SER A 98 -4.36 13.20 -3.76
N MET A 99 -4.73 11.94 -3.98
CA MET A 99 -4.93 10.96 -2.90
C MET A 99 -3.61 10.63 -2.20
N PHE A 100 -2.51 10.52 -2.94
CA PHE A 100 -1.18 10.32 -2.36
C PHE A 100 -0.74 11.50 -1.51
N GLU A 101 -0.95 12.73 -1.96
CA GLU A 101 -0.63 13.93 -1.18
C GLU A 101 -1.38 13.95 0.15
N LEU A 102 -2.67 13.59 0.15
CA LEU A 102 -3.45 13.45 1.38
C LEU A 102 -2.90 12.34 2.28
N LEU A 103 -2.54 11.19 1.72
CA LEU A 103 -1.91 10.10 2.47
C LEU A 103 -0.59 10.58 3.11
N ASP A 104 0.27 11.26 2.35
CA ASP A 104 1.58 11.70 2.82
C ASP A 104 1.51 12.75 3.93
N ASP A 105 0.49 13.62 3.88
CA ASP A 105 0.21 14.60 4.93
C ASP A 105 -0.27 13.95 6.24
N LEU A 106 -1.01 12.85 6.15
CA LEU A 106 -1.55 12.14 7.31
C LEU A 106 -0.58 11.12 7.91
N LEU A 107 0.33 10.56 7.11
CA LEU A 107 1.32 9.60 7.57
C LEU A 107 2.33 10.26 8.51
N PRO A 108 2.70 9.59 9.61
CA PRO A 108 3.73 10.11 10.48
C PRO A 108 5.05 10.24 9.72
N ARG A 109 5.73 11.36 9.94
CA ARG A 109 7.11 11.56 9.50
C ARG A 109 8.00 10.87 10.54
N SER A 110 9.00 10.13 10.10
CA SER A 110 10.04 9.65 11.00
C SER A 110 10.82 10.87 11.51
N SER A 111 10.58 11.29 12.76
CA SER A 111 11.34 12.38 13.36
C SER A 111 12.83 12.02 13.36
N PRO A 112 13.72 12.80 12.72
CA PRO A 112 15.14 12.62 12.92
C PRO A 112 15.49 13.19 14.30
N HIS A 113 15.59 12.31 15.29
CA HIS A 113 16.07 12.56 16.66
C HIS A 113 15.22 13.46 17.58
N ALA A 114 14.93 12.93 18.76
CA ALA A 114 15.07 13.64 20.03
C ALA A 114 16.07 12.87 20.89
#